data_AF-A0A8H7L425-F1
#
_entry.id   AF-A0A8H7L425-F1
#
_cell.length_a   1.000
_cell.length_b   1.000
_cell.length_c   1.000
_cell.angle_alpha   90.00
_cell.angle_beta   90.00
_cell.angle_gamma   90.00
#
_symmetry.space_group_name_H-M   'P 1'
#
loop_
_entity.id
_entity.type
_entity.pdbx_description
1 polymer ?
#
loop_
_entity_poly.entity_id
_entity_poly.type
_entity_poly.pdbx_seq_one_letter_code
_entity_poly.pdbx_strand_id
1 'polypeptide(L)'
;MASGSESTATGPPGNSTNTAAGGSTPDAPRVQGLQLAQKTFAGLLNPVEATPAEWTRYTVNRYKTIKEAKSTRNIFPRRKGYESPDEDGDDYDFNDEDIDRLIKNVRRSVRKIELEMELPEKSLQKCVRIISCDAMLEEVDDPRTVDVIARIWSPTTPTYIDVHLYYHCRMRLYNCEWNYALGYNLHRRIDANPADPKAIAGEINGGTQAMHSRNGWRSICWGAYDESNGNFGKNWRRIEVGDVDLYNDGLIDICEALFGPLEELEADADQALHLKRKEKLVFAARLLMAVVGIDYEIACEDDESDVNPGEGYSTRGPIKLRWQLEGLQDKWVARGVRKAAGIELTRDPEEAEKGRLERVEVASEPNYDGYSSEDDEFGSGPPGCANQ
;
A
#
# COMPACT_ATOMS: atom_id res chain seq x y z
N MET A 1 33.12 36.06 79.12
CA MET A 1 32.22 37.22 79.02
C MET A 1 30.94 36.74 78.37
N ALA A 2 29.82 36.91 79.10
CA ALA A 2 28.38 36.74 78.78
C ALA A 2 27.95 35.47 77.98
N SER A 3 27.22 34.45 78.47
CA SER A 3 26.06 34.33 79.38
C SER A 3 24.68 34.65 78.77
N GLY A 4 23.77 33.68 78.84
CA GLY A 4 22.31 33.84 78.85
C GLY A 4 21.62 33.55 77.50
N SER A 5 20.45 32.93 77.41
CA SER A 5 19.50 32.39 78.40
C SER A 5 18.34 31.73 77.65
N GLU A 6 17.69 30.77 78.32
CA GLU A 6 16.48 30.07 77.91
C GLU A 6 15.27 31.00 77.68
N SER A 7 14.31 30.55 76.86
CA SER A 7 12.90 30.90 77.02
C SER A 7 12.00 29.83 76.39
N THR A 8 11.41 29.01 77.26
CA THR A 8 10.20 28.21 77.03
C THR A 8 8.96 29.09 77.18
N ALA A 9 7.98 28.95 76.29
CA ALA A 9 6.59 29.32 76.59
C ALA A 9 5.61 28.37 75.88
N THR A 10 4.74 27.79 76.71
CA THR A 10 3.73 26.77 76.47
C THR A 10 2.33 27.36 76.25
N GLY A 11 1.51 26.67 75.45
CA GLY A 11 0.05 26.57 75.60
C GLY A 11 -0.78 26.91 74.34
N PRO A 12 -2.06 26.47 74.21
CA PRO A 12 -2.79 25.34 74.83
C PRO A 12 -3.38 24.35 73.78
N PRO A 13 -4.00 23.22 74.21
CA PRO A 13 -4.54 22.21 73.30
C PRO A 13 -5.98 22.52 72.87
N GLY A 14 -6.24 22.47 71.57
CA GLY A 14 -7.58 22.55 70.97
C GLY A 14 -7.98 21.21 70.36
N ASN A 15 -8.85 20.50 71.05
CA ASN A 15 -9.50 19.27 70.62
C ASN A 15 -10.73 19.62 69.77
N SER A 16 -11.03 18.87 68.70
CA SER A 16 -12.37 18.39 68.28
C SER A 16 -12.59 18.28 66.76
N THR A 17 -12.60 17.02 66.32
CA THR A 17 -13.61 16.32 65.50
C THR A 17 -13.93 16.74 64.06
N ASN A 18 -13.90 15.69 63.23
CA ASN A 18 -14.66 15.44 61.99
C ASN A 18 -14.19 16.25 60.77
N THR A 19 -13.88 15.64 59.63
CA THR A 19 -14.84 14.91 58.81
C THR A 19 -14.13 14.16 57.68
N ALA A 20 -14.74 13.06 57.25
CA ALA A 20 -14.56 12.36 55.98
C ALA A 20 -13.28 11.51 55.82
N ALA A 21 -13.37 10.29 56.35
CA ALA A 21 -12.93 9.11 55.63
C ALA A 21 -13.62 9.08 54.25
N GLY A 22 -13.02 9.74 53.26
CA GLY A 22 -13.29 9.48 51.86
C GLY A 22 -12.70 8.13 51.55
N GLY A 23 -13.48 7.07 51.80
CA GLY A 23 -13.22 5.76 51.23
C GLY A 23 -13.20 5.94 49.72
N SER A 24 -12.00 6.06 49.16
CA SER A 24 -11.77 5.85 47.75
C SER A 24 -12.26 4.44 47.49
N THR A 25 -13.44 4.32 46.88
CA THR A 25 -13.78 3.15 46.08
C THR A 25 -12.53 2.78 45.29
N PRO A 26 -12.03 1.54 45.37
CA PRO A 26 -10.91 1.15 44.53
C PRO A 26 -11.37 1.41 43.10
N ASP A 27 -10.76 2.42 42.48
CA ASP A 27 -11.02 2.79 41.10
C ASP A 27 -10.83 1.48 40.33
N ALA A 28 -11.91 0.93 39.78
CA ALA A 28 -11.86 -0.36 39.09
C ALA A 28 -10.67 -0.29 38.12
N PRO A 29 -9.77 -1.29 38.12
CA PRO A 29 -8.50 -1.17 37.43
C PRO A 29 -8.76 -0.73 35.99
N ARG A 30 -8.30 0.48 35.64
CA ARG A 30 -8.45 1.00 34.27
C ARG A 30 -7.82 -0.02 33.35
N VAL A 31 -8.63 -0.65 32.51
CA VAL A 31 -8.17 -1.65 31.54
C VAL A 31 -7.07 -1.01 30.69
N GLN A 32 -5.87 -1.59 30.71
CA GLN A 32 -4.67 -1.08 30.05
C GLN A 32 -3.95 -2.20 29.30
N GLY A 33 -2.95 -1.82 28.49
CA GLY A 33 -2.10 -2.77 27.78
C GLY A 33 -2.89 -3.69 26.85
N LEU A 34 -2.51 -4.96 26.80
CA LEU A 34 -3.13 -5.95 25.93
C LEU A 34 -4.62 -6.14 26.22
N GLN A 35 -5.04 -6.06 27.48
CA GLN A 35 -6.46 -6.18 27.85
C GLN A 35 -7.31 -5.06 27.24
N LEU A 36 -6.76 -3.85 27.15
CA LEU A 36 -7.43 -2.73 26.49
C LEU A 36 -7.54 -2.99 25.00
N ALA A 37 -6.45 -3.42 24.36
CA ALA A 37 -6.42 -3.74 22.94
C ALA A 37 -7.45 -4.82 22.56
N GLN A 38 -7.50 -5.92 23.33
CA GLN A 38 -8.46 -7.02 23.13
C GLN A 38 -9.92 -6.58 23.33
N LYS A 39 -10.16 -5.72 24.32
CA LYS A 39 -11.50 -5.16 24.57
C LYS A 39 -11.95 -4.20 23.46
N THR A 40 -11.02 -3.39 22.92
CA THR A 40 -11.32 -2.39 21.90
C THR A 40 -11.41 -2.99 20.51
N PHE A 41 -10.54 -3.95 20.17
CA PHE A 41 -10.49 -4.59 18.88
C PHE A 41 -10.72 -6.09 19.04
N ALA A 42 -11.94 -6.53 18.70
CA ALA A 42 -12.22 -7.95 18.60
C ALA A 42 -11.38 -8.57 17.47
N GLY A 43 -10.62 -9.62 17.77
CA GLY A 43 -9.88 -10.41 16.78
C GLY A 43 -8.39 -10.09 16.64
N LEU A 44 -7.70 -9.69 17.72
CA LEU A 44 -6.24 -9.85 17.76
C LEU A 44 -5.90 -11.34 17.61
N LEU A 45 -4.93 -11.66 16.76
CA LEU A 45 -4.49 -13.02 16.48
C LEU A 45 -3.26 -13.28 17.34
N ASN A 46 -3.30 -14.28 18.23
CA ASN A 46 -2.14 -14.74 19.03
C ASN A 46 -1.17 -13.62 19.46
N PRO A 47 -1.63 -12.63 20.25
CA PRO A 47 -0.84 -11.44 20.53
C PRO A 47 0.46 -11.78 21.25
N VAL A 48 1.57 -11.24 20.75
CA VAL A 48 2.91 -11.40 21.31
C VAL A 48 3.05 -10.55 22.58
N GLU A 49 3.89 -11.02 23.50
CA GLU A 49 4.23 -10.29 24.70
C GLU A 49 4.90 -8.95 24.35
N ALA A 50 4.39 -7.87 24.95
CA ALA A 50 4.95 -6.54 24.87
C ALA A 50 4.55 -5.75 26.11
N THR A 51 5.17 -4.58 26.31
CA THR A 51 4.88 -3.78 27.50
C THR A 51 3.44 -3.27 27.50
N PRO A 52 2.80 -3.09 28.68
CA PRO A 52 1.48 -2.47 28.76
C PRO A 52 1.42 -1.08 28.11
N ALA A 53 2.53 -0.32 28.14
CA ALA A 53 2.62 0.97 27.49
C ALA A 53 2.56 0.87 25.96
N GLU A 54 3.21 -0.10 25.35
CA GLU A 54 3.18 -0.32 23.89
C GLU A 54 1.78 -0.69 23.40
N TRP A 55 1.14 -1.68 24.01
CA TRP A 55 -0.23 -2.06 23.66
C TRP A 55 -1.24 -0.92 23.89
N THR A 56 -1.03 -0.09 24.92
CA THR A 56 -1.86 1.09 25.15
C THR A 56 -1.67 2.12 24.03
N ARG A 57 -0.42 2.42 23.65
CA ARG A 57 -0.12 3.36 22.54
C ARG A 57 -0.67 2.86 21.21
N TYR A 58 -0.46 1.58 20.90
CA TYR A 58 -1.07 0.90 19.75
C TYR A 58 -2.59 1.13 19.73
N THR A 59 -3.25 0.91 20.87
CA THR A 59 -4.71 1.00 20.95
C THR A 59 -5.22 2.41 20.75
N VAL A 60 -4.59 3.39 21.41
CA VAL A 60 -4.94 4.80 21.29
C VAL A 60 -4.70 5.29 19.86
N ASN A 61 -3.55 4.96 19.28
CA ASN A 61 -3.20 5.32 17.90
C ASN A 61 -4.24 4.78 16.91
N ARG A 62 -4.47 3.47 16.92
CA ARG A 62 -5.43 2.80 16.03
C ARG A 62 -6.84 3.37 16.19
N TYR A 63 -7.29 3.59 17.43
CA TYR A 63 -8.60 4.17 17.70
C TYR A 63 -8.73 5.59 17.14
N LYS A 64 -7.74 6.45 17.37
CA LYS A 64 -7.72 7.84 16.87
C LYS A 64 -7.71 7.86 15.35
N THR A 65 -6.85 7.08 14.70
CA THR A 65 -6.82 7.00 13.23
C THR A 65 -8.16 6.53 12.68
N ILE A 66 -8.82 5.53 13.28
CA ILE A 66 -10.15 5.09 12.83
C ILE A 66 -11.19 6.21 12.98
N LYS A 67 -11.11 7.01 14.03
CA LYS A 67 -12.05 8.13 14.27
C LYS A 67 -11.81 9.27 13.28
N GLU A 68 -10.54 9.62 13.02
CA GLU A 68 -10.13 10.66 12.09
C GLU A 68 -10.39 10.26 10.63
N ALA A 69 -10.11 9.00 10.25
CA ALA A 69 -10.35 8.49 8.90
C ALA A 69 -11.82 8.54 8.49
N LYS A 70 -12.75 8.39 9.44
CA LYS A 70 -14.19 8.58 9.20
C LYS A 70 -14.54 10.03 8.87
N SER A 71 -13.74 10.98 9.35
CA SER A 71 -13.86 12.41 9.06
C SER A 71 -13.12 12.82 7.78
N THR A 72 -12.10 12.06 7.34
CA THR A 72 -11.22 12.44 6.23
C THR A 72 -11.71 12.02 4.85
N ARG A 73 -12.84 11.30 4.73
CA ARG A 73 -13.55 11.14 3.45
C ARG A 73 -13.82 12.47 2.73
N ASN A 74 -13.72 13.60 3.43
CA ASN A 74 -13.97 14.94 2.92
C ASN A 74 -12.70 15.79 2.68
N ILE A 75 -11.47 15.26 2.77
CA ILE A 75 -10.26 16.10 3.00
C ILE A 75 -9.39 16.41 1.77
N PHE A 76 -9.59 15.79 0.60
CA PHE A 76 -8.85 16.24 -0.60
C PHE A 76 -9.71 17.16 -1.47
N PRO A 77 -9.47 18.49 -1.43
CA PRO A 77 -10.06 19.38 -2.42
C PRO A 77 -9.50 19.00 -3.78
N ARG A 78 -10.40 18.85 -4.77
CA ARG A 78 -10.09 18.76 -6.19
C ARG A 78 -8.85 19.60 -6.51
N ARG A 79 -7.84 19.03 -7.19
CA ARG A 79 -6.72 19.82 -7.70
C ARG A 79 -7.28 21.03 -8.46
N LYS A 80 -7.12 22.23 -7.90
CA LYS A 80 -7.57 23.48 -8.53
C LYS A 80 -6.74 23.66 -9.81
N GLY A 81 -7.37 23.55 -10.97
CA GLY A 81 -6.72 23.79 -12.27
C GLY A 81 -6.69 22.62 -13.26
N TYR A 82 -7.34 21.48 -12.96
CA TYR A 82 -7.70 20.52 -14.02
C TYR A 82 -9.09 20.89 -14.55
N GLU A 83 -9.13 21.86 -15.46
CA GLU A 83 -10.29 22.06 -16.33
C GLU A 83 -10.29 20.89 -17.32
N SER A 84 -11.26 19.98 -17.16
CA SER A 84 -11.59 19.06 -18.25
C SER A 84 -11.95 19.93 -19.47
N PRO A 85 -11.38 19.69 -20.66
CA PRO A 85 -11.71 20.47 -21.86
C PRO A 85 -13.16 20.30 -22.33
N ASP A 86 -13.94 19.44 -21.67
CA ASP A 86 -15.37 19.29 -21.89
C ASP A 86 -16.11 20.14 -20.85
N GLU A 87 -16.33 21.40 -21.22
CA GLU A 87 -16.95 22.48 -20.43
C GLU A 87 -18.49 22.37 -20.43
N ASP A 88 -19.01 21.16 -20.24
CA ASP A 88 -20.43 20.90 -20.02
C ASP A 88 -20.61 20.69 -18.51
N GLY A 89 -21.17 21.72 -17.85
CA GLY A 89 -21.17 21.93 -16.40
C GLY A 89 -21.93 20.92 -15.56
N ASP A 90 -21.51 19.67 -15.58
CA ASP A 90 -21.97 18.60 -14.72
C ASP A 90 -20.86 18.31 -13.71
N ASP A 91 -20.91 18.98 -12.56
CA ASP A 91 -20.10 18.64 -11.39
C ASP A 91 -20.49 17.26 -10.84
N TYR A 92 -20.23 16.19 -11.61
CA TYR A 92 -20.30 14.83 -11.10
C TYR A 92 -19.12 14.62 -10.13
N ASP A 93 -19.43 14.28 -8.89
CA ASP A 93 -18.48 13.85 -7.86
C ASP A 93 -17.92 12.44 -8.18
N PHE A 94 -17.29 12.29 -9.35
CA PHE A 94 -16.69 11.03 -9.83
C PHE A 94 -15.68 10.41 -8.84
N ASN A 95 -15.03 11.25 -8.02
CA ASN A 95 -13.97 10.80 -7.11
C ASN A 95 -14.50 9.92 -5.96
N ASP A 96 -15.70 10.20 -5.43
CA ASP A 96 -16.25 9.44 -4.30
C ASP A 96 -16.58 7.98 -4.68
N GLU A 97 -17.08 7.77 -5.90
CA GLU A 97 -17.35 6.42 -6.42
C GLU A 97 -16.07 5.63 -6.63
N ASP A 98 -15.04 6.26 -7.20
CA ASP A 98 -13.74 5.65 -7.48
C ASP A 98 -13.03 5.24 -6.17
N ILE A 99 -13.04 6.12 -5.17
CA ILE A 99 -12.53 5.81 -3.83
C ILE A 99 -13.32 4.65 -3.20
N ASP A 100 -14.65 4.64 -3.31
CA ASP A 100 -15.46 3.54 -2.77
C ASP A 100 -15.19 2.22 -3.51
N ARG A 101 -14.90 2.25 -4.82
CA ARG A 101 -14.46 1.07 -5.59
C ARG A 101 -13.10 0.57 -5.11
N LEU A 102 -12.13 1.46 -4.91
CA LEU A 102 -10.83 1.11 -4.32
C LEU A 102 -10.98 0.48 -2.94
N ILE A 103 -11.79 1.08 -2.05
CA ILE A 103 -12.06 0.54 -0.71
C ILE A 103 -12.67 -0.87 -0.79
N LYS A 104 -13.61 -1.10 -1.72
CA LYS A 104 -14.20 -2.43 -1.94
C LYS A 104 -13.14 -3.42 -2.45
N ASN A 105 -12.26 -2.98 -3.35
CA ASN A 105 -11.16 -3.78 -3.88
C ASN A 105 -10.20 -4.19 -2.76
N VAL A 106 -9.72 -3.25 -1.94
CA VAL A 106 -8.87 -3.51 -0.76
C VAL A 106 -9.50 -4.56 0.16
N ARG A 107 -10.79 -4.41 0.51
CA ARG A 107 -11.48 -5.38 1.37
C ARG A 107 -11.52 -6.78 0.75
N ARG A 108 -11.76 -6.87 -0.56
CA ARG A 108 -11.78 -8.14 -1.28
C ARG A 108 -10.40 -8.78 -1.33
N SER A 109 -9.37 -8.03 -1.70
CA SER A 109 -7.99 -8.51 -1.79
C SER A 109 -7.51 -9.01 -0.43
N VAL A 110 -7.72 -8.24 0.64
CA VAL A 110 -7.35 -8.64 2.00
C VAL A 110 -8.15 -9.86 2.46
N ARG A 111 -9.45 -9.94 2.14
CA ARG A 111 -10.26 -11.13 2.45
C ARG A 111 -9.73 -12.38 1.75
N LYS A 112 -9.25 -12.26 0.52
CA LYS A 112 -8.66 -13.40 -0.21
C LYS A 112 -7.44 -13.94 0.55
N ILE A 113 -6.54 -13.06 0.98
CA ILE A 113 -5.39 -13.42 1.82
C ILE A 113 -5.82 -14.05 3.16
N GLU A 114 -6.85 -13.50 3.82
CA GLU A 114 -7.40 -14.11 5.05
C GLU A 114 -7.83 -15.57 4.83
N LEU A 115 -8.48 -15.87 3.70
CA LEU A 115 -8.95 -17.21 3.38
C LEU A 115 -7.80 -18.16 3.07
N GLU A 116 -6.83 -17.72 2.27
CA GLU A 116 -5.64 -18.50 1.91
C GLU A 116 -4.77 -18.83 3.14
N MET A 117 -4.70 -17.91 4.11
CA MET A 117 -4.00 -18.10 5.38
C MET A 117 -4.84 -18.81 6.45
N GLU A 118 -6.05 -19.28 6.12
CA GLU A 118 -6.99 -19.93 7.05
C GLU A 118 -7.31 -19.09 8.31
N LEU A 119 -7.31 -17.77 8.17
CA LEU A 119 -7.56 -16.85 9.28
C LEU A 119 -9.06 -16.66 9.55
N PRO A 120 -9.47 -16.35 10.80
CA PRO A 120 -10.84 -15.98 11.10
C PRO A 120 -11.32 -14.79 10.24
N GLU A 121 -12.58 -14.82 9.84
CA GLU A 121 -13.18 -13.81 8.97
C GLU A 121 -12.97 -12.38 9.52
N LYS A 122 -12.48 -11.47 8.66
CA LYS A 122 -12.26 -10.05 8.96
C LYS A 122 -11.14 -9.77 9.99
N SER A 123 -10.29 -10.75 10.29
CA SER A 123 -9.15 -10.57 11.20
C SER A 123 -8.14 -9.53 10.68
N LEU A 124 -7.80 -9.57 9.39
CA LEU A 124 -6.94 -8.59 8.72
C LEU A 124 -7.73 -7.38 8.19
N GLN A 125 -8.94 -7.56 7.64
CA GLN A 125 -9.74 -6.45 7.09
C GLN A 125 -10.03 -5.35 8.13
N LYS A 126 -10.24 -5.73 9.40
CA LYS A 126 -10.45 -4.77 10.50
C LYS A 126 -9.18 -3.99 10.83
N CYS A 127 -8.03 -4.49 10.42
CA CYS A 127 -6.70 -3.95 10.67
C CYS A 127 -6.20 -3.05 9.54
N VAL A 128 -6.94 -2.87 8.45
CA VAL A 128 -6.53 -2.01 7.32
C VAL A 128 -7.36 -0.74 7.26
N ARG A 129 -6.73 0.43 7.13
CA ARG A 129 -7.43 1.69 6.85
C ARG A 129 -6.68 2.50 5.81
N ILE A 130 -7.40 3.01 4.83
CA ILE A 130 -6.92 4.08 3.95
C ILE A 130 -6.92 5.37 4.77
N ILE A 131 -5.77 6.04 4.84
CA ILE A 131 -5.57 7.28 5.59
C ILE A 131 -5.40 8.50 4.67
N SER A 132 -4.96 8.27 3.43
CA SER A 132 -4.93 9.26 2.34
C SER A 132 -5.27 8.56 1.02
N CYS A 133 -6.05 9.20 0.16
CA CYS A 133 -6.42 8.66 -1.15
C CYS A 133 -6.82 9.78 -2.09
N ASP A 134 -6.21 9.79 -3.26
CA ASP A 134 -6.64 10.49 -4.47
C ASP A 134 -6.72 9.42 -5.56
N ALA A 135 -7.91 9.12 -6.06
CA ALA A 135 -8.12 8.04 -7.02
C ALA A 135 -8.99 8.50 -8.17
N MET A 136 -8.52 8.23 -9.39
CA MET A 136 -9.25 8.47 -10.63
C MET A 136 -9.18 7.21 -11.47
N LEU A 137 -10.32 6.73 -11.94
CA LEU A 137 -10.47 5.61 -12.87
C LEU A 137 -10.91 6.17 -14.24
N GLU A 138 -10.44 5.60 -15.37
CA GLU A 138 -10.97 5.99 -16.70
C GLU A 138 -12.27 5.25 -17.02
N GLU A 139 -12.23 3.93 -16.85
CA GLU A 139 -13.40 3.06 -16.98
C GLU A 139 -13.91 2.63 -15.60
N VAL A 140 -14.80 1.63 -15.58
CA VAL A 140 -15.38 1.14 -14.34
C VAL A 140 -14.31 0.53 -13.42
N ASP A 141 -13.26 -0.03 -14.01
CA ASP A 141 -12.31 -0.91 -13.35
C ASP A 141 -10.83 -0.64 -13.68
N ASP A 142 -10.54 0.42 -14.43
CA ASP A 142 -9.19 0.76 -14.88
C ASP A 142 -8.63 1.97 -14.12
N PRO A 143 -7.69 1.76 -13.19
CA PRO A 143 -6.99 2.85 -12.53
C PRO A 143 -6.27 3.72 -13.54
N ARG A 144 -6.49 5.04 -13.43
CA ARG A 144 -5.79 6.04 -14.22
C ARG A 144 -4.72 6.73 -13.41
N THR A 145 -5.09 7.28 -12.26
CA THR A 145 -4.18 7.98 -11.37
C THR A 145 -4.64 7.71 -9.96
N VAL A 146 -3.82 6.97 -9.21
CA VAL A 146 -4.11 6.63 -7.82
C VAL A 146 -2.90 6.93 -6.97
N ASP A 147 -3.09 7.75 -5.96
CA ASP A 147 -2.14 8.03 -4.89
C ASP A 147 -2.84 7.67 -3.58
N VAL A 148 -2.44 6.54 -2.99
CA VAL A 148 -3.09 5.98 -1.81
C VAL A 148 -2.07 5.63 -0.74
N ILE A 149 -2.34 6.09 0.48
CA ILE A 149 -1.64 5.69 1.69
C ILE A 149 -2.61 4.87 2.54
N ALA A 150 -2.27 3.62 2.76
CA ALA A 150 -2.99 2.70 3.63
C ALA A 150 -2.15 2.32 4.84
N ARG A 151 -2.77 2.20 6.00
CA ARG A 151 -2.16 1.70 7.24
C ARG A 151 -2.72 0.32 7.56
N ILE A 152 -1.83 -0.64 7.81
CA ILE A 152 -2.16 -1.94 8.38
C ILE A 152 -1.60 -2.07 9.78
N TRP A 153 -2.47 -2.19 10.79
CA TRP A 153 -2.05 -2.53 12.14
C TRP A 153 -1.82 -4.03 12.25
N SER A 154 -0.75 -4.43 12.92
CA SER A 154 -0.52 -5.84 13.19
C SER A 154 -1.64 -6.41 14.08
N PRO A 155 -2.21 -7.58 13.76
CA PRO A 155 -3.11 -8.30 14.65
C PRO A 155 -2.39 -9.01 15.80
N THR A 156 -1.07 -9.17 15.72
CA THR A 156 -0.25 -9.98 16.65
C THR A 156 0.69 -9.13 17.51
N THR A 157 1.21 -8.03 16.99
CA THR A 157 2.20 -7.18 17.69
C THR A 157 1.69 -5.74 17.82
N PRO A 158 2.21 -4.94 18.76
CA PRO A 158 1.87 -3.52 18.87
C PRO A 158 2.62 -2.68 17.82
N THR A 159 2.51 -3.03 16.54
CA THR A 159 3.13 -2.35 15.40
C THR A 159 2.12 -2.03 14.31
N TYR A 160 2.50 -1.17 13.36
CA TYR A 160 1.78 -1.00 12.11
C TYR A 160 2.74 -0.73 10.95
N ILE A 161 2.24 -0.92 9.74
CA ILE A 161 2.95 -0.59 8.50
C ILE A 161 2.09 0.40 7.72
N ASP A 162 2.70 1.51 7.31
CA ASP A 162 2.13 2.37 6.28
C ASP A 162 2.60 1.87 4.92
N VAL A 163 1.69 1.81 3.96
CA VAL A 163 1.93 1.38 2.59
C VAL A 163 1.45 2.48 1.68
N HIS A 164 2.29 2.86 0.72
CA HIS A 164 1.99 3.88 -0.25
C HIS A 164 2.09 3.31 -1.67
N LEU A 165 1.05 3.54 -2.46
CA LEU A 165 1.04 3.32 -3.90
C LEU A 165 0.81 4.65 -4.59
N TYR A 166 1.75 5.01 -5.45
CA TYR A 166 1.53 5.95 -6.53
C TYR A 166 1.40 5.17 -7.83
N TYR A 167 0.37 5.47 -8.61
CA TYR A 167 0.09 4.81 -9.88
C TYR A 167 -0.42 5.84 -10.89
N HIS A 168 0.09 5.75 -12.11
CA HIS A 168 -0.36 6.51 -13.25
C HIS A 168 -0.37 5.63 -14.51
N CYS A 169 -1.50 5.55 -15.18
CA CYS A 169 -1.64 4.94 -16.50
C CYS A 169 -2.61 5.79 -17.33
N ARG A 170 -2.16 6.28 -18.49
CA ARG A 170 -3.00 7.06 -19.40
C ARG A 170 -2.60 6.82 -20.85
N MET A 171 -3.57 6.39 -21.64
CA MET A 171 -3.41 6.32 -23.09
C MET A 171 -3.45 7.72 -23.71
N ARG A 172 -2.53 7.99 -24.62
CA ARG A 172 -2.46 9.19 -25.44
C ARG A 172 -2.48 8.81 -26.92
N LEU A 173 -2.57 9.81 -27.79
CA LEU A 173 -2.64 9.61 -29.24
C LEU A 173 -1.41 8.86 -29.80
N TYR A 174 -0.21 9.11 -29.25
CA TYR A 174 1.04 8.54 -29.77
C TYR A 174 1.87 7.77 -28.74
N ASN A 175 1.44 7.74 -27.48
CA ASN A 175 2.16 7.06 -26.40
C ASN A 175 1.20 6.59 -25.30
N CYS A 176 1.72 5.78 -24.38
CA CYS A 176 1.07 5.48 -23.12
C CYS A 176 1.95 6.02 -21.99
N GLU A 177 1.39 6.87 -21.14
CA GLU A 177 2.05 7.27 -19.89
C GLU A 177 1.77 6.17 -18.88
N TRP A 178 2.78 5.42 -18.46
CA TRP A 178 2.64 4.39 -17.43
C TRP A 178 3.80 4.47 -16.46
N ASN A 179 3.50 4.61 -15.18
CA ASN A 179 4.46 4.45 -14.10
C ASN A 179 3.76 4.20 -12.77
N TYR A 180 4.43 3.49 -11.87
CA TYR A 180 3.96 3.26 -10.51
C TYR A 180 5.12 3.06 -9.55
N ALA A 181 4.90 3.37 -8.29
CA ALA A 181 5.83 3.09 -7.21
C ALA A 181 5.05 2.58 -5.99
N LEU A 182 5.47 1.44 -5.45
CA LEU A 182 4.91 0.81 -4.26
C LEU A 182 5.99 0.74 -3.18
N GLY A 183 5.67 1.20 -1.99
CA GLY A 183 6.60 1.19 -0.86
C GLY A 183 5.92 1.15 0.49
N TYR A 184 6.72 1.00 1.54
CA TYR A 184 6.24 0.84 2.91
C TYR A 184 7.12 1.56 3.93
N ASN A 185 6.53 1.89 5.08
CA ASN A 185 7.22 2.40 6.27
C ASN A 185 6.78 1.59 7.50
N LEU A 186 7.73 0.99 8.19
CA LEU A 186 7.48 0.08 9.31
C LEU A 186 7.62 0.79 10.65
N HIS A 187 6.54 0.84 11.43
CA HIS A 187 6.49 1.51 12.72
C HIS A 187 6.46 0.50 13.88
N ARG A 188 7.66 0.15 14.36
CA ARG A 188 7.84 -0.72 15.55
C ARG A 188 7.58 0.01 16.87
N ARG A 189 7.73 1.32 16.90
CA ARG A 189 7.51 2.16 18.08
C ARG A 189 6.39 3.15 17.78
N ILE A 190 5.19 2.79 18.22
CA ILE A 190 3.99 3.57 17.95
C ILE A 190 3.91 4.76 18.91
N ASP A 191 3.69 5.95 18.35
CA ASP A 191 3.22 7.11 19.11
C ASP A 191 1.71 7.04 19.33
N ALA A 192 1.22 7.46 20.49
CA ALA A 192 -0.21 7.45 20.80
C ALA A 192 -1.00 8.41 19.91
N ASN A 193 -0.34 9.44 19.38
CA ASN A 193 -0.93 10.34 18.40
C ASN A 193 -0.59 9.83 17.00
N PRO A 194 -1.58 9.56 16.14
CA PRO A 194 -1.30 9.18 14.77
C PRO A 194 -0.64 10.33 14.02
N ALA A 195 0.30 10.01 13.14
CA ALA A 195 0.89 10.97 12.22
C ALA A 195 -0.19 11.55 11.29
N ASP A 196 -0.08 12.85 11.00
CA ASP A 196 -0.94 13.56 10.06
C ASP A 196 -0.74 12.99 8.65
N PRO A 197 -1.79 12.50 7.96
CA PRO A 197 -1.68 12.02 6.59
C PRO A 197 -1.00 13.00 5.63
N LYS A 198 -1.19 14.31 5.82
CA LYS A 198 -0.52 15.32 4.99
C LYS A 198 0.99 15.38 5.23
N ALA A 199 1.42 15.20 6.48
CA ALA A 199 2.83 15.13 6.83
C ALA A 199 3.47 13.88 6.20
N ILE A 200 2.78 12.73 6.28
CA ILE A 200 3.23 11.47 5.64
C ILE A 200 3.36 11.67 4.12
N ALA A 201 2.36 12.24 3.45
CA ALA A 201 2.42 12.52 2.02
C ALA A 201 3.59 13.44 1.65
N GLY A 202 3.93 14.41 2.51
CA GLY A 202 5.09 15.29 2.31
C GLY A 202 6.46 14.60 2.48
N GLU A 203 6.52 13.49 3.22
CA GLU A 203 7.73 12.67 3.37
C GLU A 203 8.03 11.84 2.11
N ILE A 204 7.00 11.55 1.31
CA ILE A 204 7.06 10.76 0.09
C ILE A 204 7.30 11.72 -1.08
N ASN A 205 8.49 11.66 -1.65
CA ASN A 205 8.88 12.56 -2.74
C ASN A 205 9.94 11.93 -3.63
N GLY A 206 10.12 12.53 -4.81
CA GLY A 206 11.07 12.06 -5.82
C GLY A 206 10.36 11.52 -7.06
N GLY A 207 11.14 11.11 -8.05
CA GLY A 207 10.64 10.37 -9.20
C GLY A 207 10.25 8.94 -8.80
N THR A 208 9.55 8.24 -9.70
CA THR A 208 9.03 6.89 -9.50
C THR A 208 10.03 5.92 -8.85
N GLN A 209 11.28 5.89 -9.33
CA GLN A 209 12.35 5.03 -8.79
C GLN A 209 12.81 5.40 -7.36
N ALA A 210 12.74 6.67 -6.97
CA ALA A 210 13.32 7.17 -5.71
C ALA A 210 12.26 7.51 -4.66
N MET A 211 10.98 7.31 -4.97
CA MET A 211 9.83 7.78 -4.19
C MET A 211 9.85 7.32 -2.72
N HIS A 212 10.32 6.09 -2.48
CA HIS A 212 10.34 5.45 -1.16
C HIS A 212 11.77 5.20 -0.65
N SER A 213 12.65 6.19 -0.78
CA SER A 213 14.07 6.08 -0.40
C SER A 213 14.47 6.86 0.86
N ARG A 214 13.52 7.54 1.52
CA ARG A 214 13.79 8.50 2.60
C ARG A 214 12.83 8.35 3.77
N ASN A 215 13.18 8.94 4.93
CA ASN A 215 12.30 9.06 6.09
C ASN A 215 11.76 7.71 6.63
N GLY A 216 12.54 6.63 6.48
CA GLY A 216 12.14 5.28 6.90
C GLY A 216 11.30 4.52 5.87
N TRP A 217 10.88 5.18 4.78
CA TRP A 217 10.26 4.50 3.65
C TRP A 217 11.26 3.61 2.94
N ARG A 218 10.74 2.47 2.46
CA ARG A 218 11.45 1.47 1.66
C ARG A 218 10.61 1.14 0.43
N SER A 219 11.26 1.02 -0.72
CA SER A 219 10.63 0.56 -1.96
C SER A 219 10.32 -0.94 -1.88
N ILE A 220 9.17 -1.36 -2.42
CA ILE A 220 8.83 -2.76 -2.67
C ILE A 220 9.11 -3.06 -4.14
N CYS A 221 8.50 -2.27 -5.02
CA CYS A 221 8.73 -2.32 -6.46
C CYS A 221 8.27 -1.03 -7.12
N TRP A 222 8.76 -0.78 -8.32
CA TRP A 222 8.35 0.33 -9.16
C TRP A 222 8.53 -0.04 -10.63
N GLY A 223 7.74 0.57 -11.50
CA GLY A 223 7.82 0.37 -12.95
C GLY A 223 7.45 1.63 -13.71
N ALA A 224 7.97 1.78 -14.91
CA ALA A 224 7.64 2.84 -15.85
C ALA A 224 7.96 2.40 -17.28
N TYR A 225 7.40 3.09 -18.27
CA TYR A 225 7.99 3.05 -19.61
C TYR A 225 9.20 3.98 -19.67
N ASP A 226 10.26 3.53 -20.33
CA ASP A 226 11.46 4.30 -20.56
C ASP A 226 11.16 5.44 -21.54
N GLU A 227 11.20 6.69 -21.08
CA GLU A 227 11.03 7.87 -21.95
C GLU A 227 12.38 8.44 -22.44
N SER A 228 13.48 7.74 -22.17
CA SER A 228 14.82 8.18 -22.55
C SER A 228 15.15 7.92 -24.02
N ASN A 229 16.32 8.41 -24.47
CA ASN A 229 16.93 8.07 -25.76
C ASN A 229 16.06 8.27 -27.01
N GLY A 230 15.15 9.25 -27.01
CA GLY A 230 14.31 9.51 -28.18
C GLY A 230 13.02 8.69 -28.23
N ASN A 231 12.69 7.95 -27.17
CA ASN A 231 11.48 7.15 -27.06
C ASN A 231 10.24 8.02 -26.78
N PHE A 232 9.88 8.88 -27.74
CA PHE A 232 8.73 9.79 -27.64
C PHE A 232 8.06 10.03 -29.00
N GLY A 233 6.81 10.50 -28.94
CA GLY A 233 6.02 10.83 -30.14
C GLY A 233 5.86 9.61 -31.05
N LYS A 234 6.15 9.77 -32.35
CA LYS A 234 6.03 8.68 -33.31
C LYS A 234 6.95 7.50 -32.98
N ASN A 235 8.12 7.74 -32.41
CA ASN A 235 9.11 6.68 -32.13
C ASN A 235 8.84 5.97 -30.79
N TRP A 236 7.75 6.31 -30.11
CA TRP A 236 7.46 5.75 -28.80
C TRP A 236 7.24 4.23 -28.87
N ARG A 237 7.76 3.52 -27.87
CA ARG A 237 7.73 2.08 -27.66
C ARG A 237 7.46 1.79 -26.19
N ARG A 238 6.83 0.64 -25.93
CA ARG A 238 6.54 0.13 -24.58
C ARG A 238 7.77 -0.54 -23.95
N ILE A 239 8.87 0.20 -23.87
CA ILE A 239 10.11 -0.30 -23.26
C ILE A 239 9.95 -0.19 -21.76
N GLU A 240 9.77 -1.33 -21.08
CA GLU A 240 9.59 -1.35 -19.63
C GLU A 240 10.91 -1.26 -18.88
N VAL A 241 10.92 -0.40 -17.87
CA VAL A 241 11.95 -0.30 -16.85
C VAL A 241 11.30 -0.41 -15.48
N GLY A 242 11.95 -1.11 -14.56
CA GLY A 242 11.42 -1.32 -13.22
C GLY A 242 12.34 -2.20 -12.40
N ASP A 243 12.06 -2.26 -11.11
CA ASP A 243 12.80 -3.11 -10.17
C ASP A 243 11.92 -3.55 -9.01
N VAL A 244 12.32 -4.65 -8.37
CA VAL A 244 11.78 -5.13 -7.09
C VAL A 244 12.84 -4.90 -6.03
N ASP A 245 12.72 -3.78 -5.31
CA ASP A 245 13.62 -3.39 -4.22
C ASP A 245 13.31 -4.09 -2.88
N LEU A 246 12.53 -5.17 -2.92
CA LEU A 246 12.22 -5.99 -1.77
C LEU A 246 13.30 -7.07 -1.58
N TYR A 247 13.90 -7.09 -0.40
CA TYR A 247 14.93 -8.07 -0.03
C TYR A 247 14.44 -8.99 1.10
N ASN A 248 15.14 -10.11 1.29
CA ASN A 248 14.77 -11.12 2.29
C ASN A 248 14.61 -10.54 3.70
N ASP A 249 15.59 -9.79 4.19
CA ASP A 249 15.54 -9.14 5.51
C ASP A 249 14.34 -8.19 5.62
N GLY A 250 14.04 -7.46 4.55
CA GLY A 250 12.88 -6.55 4.49
C GLY A 250 11.56 -7.30 4.58
N LEU A 251 11.46 -8.47 3.97
CA LEU A 251 10.26 -9.29 3.97
C LEU A 251 10.07 -10.04 5.30
N ILE A 252 11.16 -10.49 5.92
CA ILE A 252 11.17 -11.01 7.30
C ILE A 252 10.69 -9.91 8.26
N ASP A 253 11.26 -8.70 8.17
CA ASP A 253 10.87 -7.53 8.96
C ASP A 253 9.35 -7.26 8.91
N ILE A 254 8.77 -7.30 7.69
CA ILE A 254 7.34 -7.12 7.45
C ILE A 254 6.54 -8.26 8.08
N CYS A 255 6.93 -9.51 7.79
CA CYS A 255 6.23 -10.68 8.28
C CYS A 255 6.22 -10.72 9.80
N GLU A 256 7.34 -10.45 10.46
CA GLU A 256 7.44 -10.45 11.91
C GLU A 256 6.67 -9.30 12.57
N ALA A 257 6.66 -8.13 11.92
CA ALA A 257 5.82 -7.03 12.38
C ALA A 257 4.33 -7.42 12.35
N LEU A 258 3.85 -8.02 11.26
CA LEU A 258 2.43 -8.35 11.11
C LEU A 258 2.00 -9.62 11.86
N PHE A 259 2.85 -10.63 11.93
CA PHE A 259 2.47 -11.97 12.37
C PHE A 259 3.25 -12.48 13.58
N GLY A 260 4.13 -11.66 14.15
CA GLY A 260 5.01 -12.05 15.25
C GLY A 260 6.26 -12.80 14.76
N PRO A 261 7.20 -13.10 15.67
CA PRO A 261 8.48 -13.72 15.33
C PRO A 261 8.33 -14.95 14.45
N LEU A 262 9.19 -15.09 13.44
CA LEU A 262 9.25 -16.30 12.64
C LEU A 262 10.01 -17.37 13.42
N GLU A 263 9.44 -18.57 13.49
CA GLU A 263 10.09 -19.71 14.11
C GLU A 263 11.38 -20.05 13.37
N GLU A 264 12.50 -20.08 14.09
CA GLU A 264 13.78 -20.54 13.56
C GLU A 264 13.67 -22.01 13.18
N LEU A 265 13.95 -22.32 11.91
CA LEU A 265 13.96 -23.69 11.42
C LEU A 265 15.39 -24.20 11.45
N GLU A 266 15.57 -25.42 11.97
CA GLU A 266 16.83 -26.15 11.84
C GLU A 266 17.17 -26.37 10.35
N ALA A 267 18.46 -26.44 10.04
CA ALA A 267 18.92 -26.58 8.65
C ALA A 267 18.45 -27.89 7.98
N ASP A 268 18.19 -28.93 8.78
CA ASP A 268 17.69 -30.24 8.37
C ASP A 268 16.17 -30.40 8.58
N ALA A 269 15.46 -29.32 8.91
CA ALA A 269 14.01 -29.34 8.99
C ALA A 269 13.39 -29.75 7.64
N ASP A 270 12.20 -30.36 7.73
CA ASP A 270 11.47 -30.86 6.57
C ASP A 270 11.29 -29.78 5.49
N GLN A 271 11.45 -30.17 4.22
CA GLN A 271 11.35 -29.26 3.07
C GLN A 271 9.98 -28.58 3.02
N ALA A 272 8.91 -29.28 3.43
CA ALA A 272 7.58 -28.70 3.51
C ALA A 272 7.46 -27.61 4.58
N LEU A 273 8.21 -27.69 5.69
CA LEU A 273 8.26 -26.65 6.71
C LEU A 273 8.99 -25.40 6.20
N HIS A 274 10.11 -25.60 5.50
CA HIS A 274 10.82 -24.51 4.83
C HIS A 274 9.93 -23.83 3.78
N LEU A 275 9.20 -24.60 2.96
CA LEU A 275 8.28 -24.05 1.98
C LEU A 275 7.17 -23.22 2.64
N LYS A 276 6.49 -23.75 3.66
CA LYS A 276 5.47 -23.01 4.42
C LYS A 276 5.99 -21.70 5.03
N ARG A 277 7.24 -21.69 5.51
CA ARG A 277 7.86 -20.46 6.01
C ARG A 277 8.04 -19.44 4.88
N LYS A 278 8.48 -19.87 3.70
CA LYS A 278 8.65 -19.01 2.52
C LYS A 278 7.31 -18.53 1.95
N GLU A 279 6.28 -19.37 1.90
CA GLU A 279 4.91 -18.99 1.55
C GLU A 279 4.38 -17.89 2.47
N LYS A 280 4.64 -18.00 3.79
CA LYS A 280 4.27 -16.95 4.76
C LYS A 280 4.93 -15.60 4.44
N LEU A 281 6.16 -15.61 3.92
CA LEU A 281 6.84 -14.40 3.44
C LEU A 281 6.15 -13.85 2.18
N VAL A 282 5.80 -14.68 1.21
CA VAL A 282 5.05 -14.26 0.01
C VAL A 282 3.69 -13.67 0.40
N PHE A 283 2.96 -14.28 1.33
CA PHE A 283 1.71 -13.74 1.87
C PHE A 283 1.89 -12.36 2.51
N ALA A 284 3.00 -12.12 3.21
CA ALA A 284 3.28 -10.82 3.79
C ALA A 284 3.45 -9.73 2.71
N ALA A 285 4.18 -10.02 1.62
CA ALA A 285 4.30 -9.11 0.49
C ALA A 285 2.95 -8.87 -0.22
N ARG A 286 2.22 -9.96 -0.52
CA ARG A 286 0.89 -9.89 -1.13
C ARG A 286 -0.11 -9.11 -0.26
N LEU A 287 0.01 -9.20 1.06
CA LEU A 287 -0.82 -8.42 1.97
C LEU A 287 -0.51 -6.91 1.85
N LEU A 288 0.75 -6.50 1.74
CA LEU A 288 1.09 -5.09 1.50
C LEU A 288 0.54 -4.59 0.15
N MET A 289 0.58 -5.41 -0.91
CA MET A 289 -0.09 -5.10 -2.17
C MET A 289 -1.62 -5.00 -1.99
N ALA A 290 -2.22 -5.94 -1.28
CA ALA A 290 -3.67 -6.00 -1.05
C ALA A 290 -4.21 -4.80 -0.27
N VAL A 291 -3.43 -4.21 0.66
CA VAL A 291 -3.92 -3.06 1.45
C VAL A 291 -4.06 -1.77 0.65
N VAL A 292 -3.39 -1.67 -0.50
CA VAL A 292 -3.57 -0.59 -1.49
C VAL A 292 -4.44 -1.03 -2.67
N GLY A 293 -5.01 -2.23 -2.60
CA GLY A 293 -6.01 -2.71 -3.55
C GLY A 293 -5.43 -3.50 -4.72
N ILE A 294 -4.18 -3.94 -4.66
CA ILE A 294 -3.58 -4.82 -5.68
C ILE A 294 -3.83 -6.28 -5.29
N ASP A 295 -4.56 -7.05 -6.10
CA ASP A 295 -4.83 -8.48 -5.88
C ASP A 295 -3.91 -9.40 -6.70
N TYR A 296 -2.60 -9.20 -6.62
CA TYR A 296 -1.61 -10.07 -7.29
C TYR A 296 -1.57 -11.46 -6.62
N GLU A 297 -1.79 -12.50 -7.40
CA GLU A 297 -1.58 -13.90 -7.02
C GLU A 297 -0.18 -14.33 -7.48
N ILE A 298 0.66 -14.71 -6.51
CA ILE A 298 2.07 -15.07 -6.75
C ILE A 298 2.21 -16.53 -6.38
N ALA A 299 2.60 -17.34 -7.37
CA ALA A 299 2.86 -18.76 -7.22
C ALA A 299 4.05 -18.99 -6.29
N CYS A 300 3.96 -20.00 -5.43
CA CYS A 300 5.03 -20.50 -4.58
C CYS A 300 5.56 -21.87 -5.04
N GLU A 301 4.79 -22.56 -5.89
CA GLU A 301 5.14 -23.87 -6.47
C GLU A 301 5.07 -23.85 -8.02
N ASP A 302 5.70 -24.83 -8.67
CA ASP A 302 5.82 -24.90 -10.13
C ASP A 302 4.48 -25.20 -10.84
N ASP A 303 3.54 -25.86 -10.16
CA ASP A 303 2.21 -26.20 -10.68
C ASP A 303 1.17 -25.10 -10.48
N GLU A 304 1.51 -24.05 -9.72
CA GLU A 304 0.72 -22.83 -9.58
C GLU A 304 1.08 -21.81 -10.66
N SER A 305 0.18 -20.89 -10.97
CA SER A 305 0.41 -19.80 -11.92
C SER A 305 0.33 -18.43 -11.26
N ASP A 306 1.19 -17.51 -11.68
CA ASP A 306 1.06 -16.09 -11.34
C ASP A 306 -0.15 -15.50 -12.07
N VAL A 307 -0.98 -14.71 -11.37
CA VAL A 307 -2.18 -14.08 -11.94
C VAL A 307 -2.12 -12.58 -11.70
N ASN A 308 -2.20 -11.79 -12.78
CA ASN A 308 -2.10 -10.34 -12.68
C ASN A 308 -3.27 -9.74 -11.89
N PRO A 309 -3.07 -8.58 -11.24
CA PRO A 309 -4.16 -7.89 -10.56
C PRO A 309 -5.31 -7.56 -11.52
N GLY A 310 -6.53 -7.86 -11.09
CA GLY A 310 -7.72 -7.68 -11.90
C GLY A 310 -7.89 -8.68 -13.06
N GLU A 311 -6.98 -9.64 -13.25
CA GLU A 311 -7.14 -10.68 -14.26
C GLU A 311 -8.29 -11.66 -13.87
N GLY A 312 -9.10 -12.02 -14.85
CA GLY A 312 -10.27 -12.89 -14.71
C GLY A 312 -11.61 -12.17 -14.97
N TYR A 313 -12.29 -12.56 -16.05
CA TYR A 313 -13.64 -12.10 -16.37
C TYR A 313 -14.63 -12.61 -15.32
N SER A 314 -15.27 -11.67 -14.61
CA SER A 314 -16.43 -11.99 -13.78
C SER A 314 -17.66 -11.28 -14.31
N THR A 315 -18.48 -11.97 -15.09
CA THR A 315 -19.76 -11.46 -15.60
C THR A 315 -20.83 -11.28 -14.51
N ARG A 316 -20.57 -11.74 -13.28
CA ARG A 316 -21.54 -11.77 -12.17
C ARG A 316 -20.97 -11.41 -10.79
N GLY A 317 -19.75 -10.92 -10.73
CA GLY A 317 -19.05 -10.62 -9.48
C GLY A 317 -18.66 -9.16 -9.35
N PRO A 318 -18.22 -8.73 -8.16
CA PRO A 318 -17.78 -7.37 -7.94
C PRO A 318 -16.58 -7.06 -8.84
N ILE A 319 -16.66 -5.92 -9.53
CA ILE A 319 -15.62 -5.35 -10.39
C ILE A 319 -14.24 -5.43 -9.72
N LYS A 320 -13.25 -5.95 -10.43
CA LYS A 320 -11.85 -5.99 -9.97
C LYS A 320 -11.06 -4.87 -10.62
N LEU A 321 -10.33 -4.08 -9.85
CA LEU A 321 -9.44 -3.08 -10.42
C LEU A 321 -8.28 -3.76 -11.17
N ARG A 322 -8.08 -3.39 -12.43
CA ARG A 322 -7.03 -3.93 -13.31
C ARG A 322 -5.77 -3.08 -13.20
N TRP A 323 -4.87 -3.48 -12.32
CA TRP A 323 -3.59 -2.79 -12.18
C TRP A 323 -2.59 -3.31 -13.20
N GLN A 324 -2.05 -2.42 -14.03
CA GLN A 324 -0.90 -2.74 -14.85
C GLN A 324 0.38 -2.57 -14.02
N LEU A 325 0.92 -3.65 -13.47
CA LEU A 325 2.22 -3.63 -12.80
C LEU A 325 3.38 -4.03 -13.72
N GLU A 326 3.03 -4.66 -14.83
CA GLU A 326 3.92 -5.25 -15.84
C GLU A 326 3.10 -5.22 -17.14
N GLY A 327 3.69 -4.85 -18.28
CA GLY A 327 3.00 -4.79 -19.57
C GLY A 327 3.48 -5.82 -20.60
N LEU A 328 4.64 -6.44 -20.37
CA LEU A 328 5.14 -7.59 -21.13
C LEU A 328 4.67 -8.91 -20.51
N GLN A 329 4.94 -10.02 -21.18
CA GLN A 329 4.57 -11.35 -20.65
C GLN A 329 5.41 -11.75 -19.41
N ASP A 330 6.47 -11.00 -19.11
CA ASP A 330 7.39 -11.21 -17.99
C ASP A 330 6.75 -10.84 -16.65
N LYS A 331 6.57 -11.84 -15.77
CA LYS A 331 6.07 -11.71 -14.39
C LYS A 331 7.19 -11.33 -13.40
N TRP A 332 7.97 -10.31 -13.73
CA TRP A 332 9.17 -9.92 -12.99
C TRP A 332 8.92 -9.45 -11.55
N VAL A 333 7.76 -8.87 -11.24
CA VAL A 333 7.30 -8.50 -9.90
C VAL A 333 7.06 -9.75 -9.07
N ALA A 334 6.29 -10.71 -9.58
CA ALA A 334 6.02 -11.98 -8.89
C ALA A 334 7.32 -12.75 -8.61
N ARG A 335 8.19 -12.86 -9.63
CA ARG A 335 9.52 -13.47 -9.51
C ARG A 335 10.41 -12.73 -8.52
N GLY A 336 10.40 -11.40 -8.50
CA GLY A 336 11.16 -10.61 -7.52
C GLY A 336 10.69 -10.84 -6.08
N VAL A 337 9.38 -10.91 -5.84
CA VAL A 337 8.81 -11.26 -4.53
C VAL A 337 9.19 -12.68 -4.11
N ARG A 338 9.08 -13.67 -5.01
CA ARG A 338 9.54 -15.05 -4.76
C ARG A 338 11.02 -15.08 -4.38
N LYS A 339 11.87 -14.40 -5.15
CA LYS A 339 13.30 -14.30 -4.89
C LYS A 339 13.58 -13.69 -3.52
N ALA A 340 12.86 -12.63 -3.14
CA ALA A 340 12.95 -12.04 -1.80
C ALA A 340 12.53 -13.03 -0.70
N ALA A 341 11.53 -13.88 -0.95
CA ALA A 341 11.14 -14.96 -0.06
C ALA A 341 12.08 -16.18 -0.08
N GLY A 342 13.07 -16.23 -0.99
CA GLY A 342 13.96 -17.36 -1.17
C GLY A 342 13.34 -18.55 -1.93
N ILE A 343 12.34 -18.28 -2.77
CA ILE A 343 11.74 -19.23 -3.70
C ILE A 343 12.32 -18.96 -5.10
N GLU A 344 12.67 -20.02 -5.81
CA GLU A 344 13.07 -20.00 -7.22
C GLU A 344 12.36 -21.16 -7.91
N LEU A 345 11.39 -20.85 -8.78
CA LEU A 345 10.66 -21.84 -9.56
C LEU A 345 11.51 -22.29 -10.75
N THR A 346 11.26 -23.50 -11.26
CA THR A 346 12.00 -24.03 -12.40
C THR A 346 11.87 -23.18 -13.66
N ARG A 347 10.73 -22.51 -13.82
CA ARG A 347 10.45 -21.59 -14.94
C ARG A 347 11.05 -20.19 -14.79
N ASP A 348 11.42 -19.77 -13.57
CA ASP A 348 11.83 -18.38 -13.30
C ASP A 348 13.03 -17.93 -14.16
N PRO A 349 14.10 -18.74 -14.37
CA PRO A 349 15.23 -18.35 -15.22
C PRO A 349 14.87 -18.20 -16.70
N GLU A 350 14.00 -19.07 -17.22
CA GLU A 350 13.56 -19.04 -18.62
C GLU A 350 12.67 -17.82 -18.88
N GLU A 351 11.71 -17.55 -17.99
CA GLU A 351 10.83 -16.39 -18.07
C GLU A 351 11.61 -15.08 -17.97
N ALA A 352 12.62 -15.02 -17.10
CA ALA A 352 13.49 -13.85 -16.96
C ALA A 352 14.28 -13.56 -18.26
N GLU A 353 14.82 -14.59 -18.90
CA GLU A 353 15.54 -14.45 -20.16
C GLU A 353 14.60 -14.08 -21.31
N LYS A 354 13.43 -14.71 -21.39
CA LYS A 354 12.40 -14.36 -22.37
C LYS A 354 11.96 -12.90 -22.24
N GLY A 355 11.67 -12.44 -21.02
CA GLY A 355 11.32 -11.05 -20.75
C GLY A 355 12.44 -10.05 -21.12
N ARG A 356 13.70 -10.43 -20.88
CA ARG A 356 14.86 -9.64 -21.31
C ARG A 356 14.93 -9.53 -22.84
N LEU A 357 14.71 -10.62 -23.56
CA LEU A 357 14.71 -10.63 -25.03
C LEU A 357 13.54 -9.82 -25.60
N GLU A 358 12.34 -9.95 -25.04
CA GLU A 358 11.15 -9.19 -25.44
C GLU A 358 11.37 -7.67 -25.30
N ARG A 359 11.98 -7.22 -24.19
CA ARG A 359 12.36 -5.79 -24.03
C ARG A 359 13.33 -5.31 -25.11
N VAL A 360 14.29 -6.14 -25.51
CA VAL A 360 15.25 -5.81 -26.57
C VAL A 360 14.55 -5.77 -27.94
N GLU A 361 13.65 -6.72 -28.19
CA GLU A 361 12.86 -6.78 -29.43
C GLU A 361 12.02 -5.52 -29.59
N VAL A 362 11.19 -5.18 -28.59
CA VAL A 362 10.35 -3.98 -28.56
C VAL A 362 11.17 -2.69 -28.75
N ALA A 363 12.37 -2.63 -28.16
CA ALA A 363 13.27 -1.49 -28.34
C ALA A 363 13.84 -1.37 -29.77
N SER A 364 13.89 -2.47 -30.52
CA SER A 364 14.43 -2.55 -31.87
C SER A 364 13.38 -2.48 -32.99
N GLU A 365 12.09 -2.59 -32.65
CA GLU A 365 11.00 -2.64 -33.64
C GLU A 365 10.97 -1.38 -34.52
N PRO A 366 11.09 -1.51 -35.85
CA PRO A 366 10.99 -0.39 -36.76
C PRO A 366 9.60 0.22 -36.68
N ASN A 367 9.54 1.54 -36.84
CA ASN A 367 8.27 2.25 -36.83
C ASN A 367 7.47 1.86 -38.07
N TYR A 368 6.39 1.11 -37.89
CA TYR A 368 5.41 0.90 -38.95
C TYR A 368 4.38 2.03 -38.85
N ASP A 369 4.71 3.16 -39.42
CA ASP A 369 3.76 4.21 -39.78
C ASP A 369 2.83 3.69 -40.88
N GLY A 370 1.83 2.89 -40.47
CA GLY A 370 0.74 2.38 -41.31
C GLY A 370 -0.22 3.46 -41.84
N TYR A 371 0.17 4.74 -41.78
CA TYR A 371 -0.47 5.82 -42.53
C TYR A 371 0.51 6.30 -43.59
N SER A 372 0.80 5.43 -44.55
CA SER A 372 1.24 5.89 -45.87
C SER A 372 0.10 6.73 -46.42
N SER A 373 0.28 8.05 -46.41
CA SER A 373 -0.62 9.02 -47.02
C SER A 373 -0.56 8.90 -48.56
N GLU A 374 -0.97 7.76 -49.09
CA GLU A 374 -1.16 7.54 -50.54
C GLU A 374 -2.52 8.04 -51.04
N ASP A 375 -3.27 8.80 -50.23
CA ASP A 375 -4.56 9.40 -50.62
C ASP A 375 -4.54 10.95 -50.64
N ASP A 376 -3.39 11.55 -50.93
CA ASP A 376 -3.31 12.97 -51.35
C ASP A 376 -3.32 13.12 -52.89
N GLU A 377 -3.89 12.16 -53.62
CA GLU A 377 -4.30 12.36 -55.03
C GLU A 377 -5.73 12.92 -55.10
N PHE A 378 -5.94 14.08 -54.46
CA PHE A 378 -7.15 14.87 -54.70
C PHE A 378 -7.04 15.53 -56.09
N GLY A 379 -7.50 14.79 -57.10
CA GLY A 379 -8.09 15.26 -58.34
C GLY A 379 -7.51 16.55 -58.93
N SER A 380 -6.61 16.36 -59.90
CA SER A 380 -6.38 17.29 -61.00
C SER A 380 -7.69 17.94 -61.44
N GLY A 381 -7.90 19.21 -61.09
CA GLY A 381 -9.02 20.00 -61.59
C GLY A 381 -9.02 19.99 -63.13
N PRO A 382 -10.19 19.89 -63.78
CA PRO A 382 -10.23 19.86 -65.23
C PRO A 382 -9.72 21.19 -65.81
N PRO A 383 -9.09 21.15 -67.00
CA PRO A 383 -8.43 22.29 -67.61
C PRO A 383 -9.44 23.39 -67.97
N GLY A 384 -9.00 24.63 -67.85
CA GLY A 384 -9.82 25.81 -68.07
C GLY A 384 -10.51 25.85 -69.43
N CYS A 385 -11.74 26.35 -69.43
CA CYS A 385 -12.35 26.94 -70.61
C CYS A 385 -11.95 28.41 -70.69
N ALA A 386 -11.23 28.75 -71.76
CA ALA A 386 -11.02 30.10 -72.22
C ALA A 386 -12.27 30.62 -72.96
N ASN A 387 -12.62 31.88 -72.68
CA ASN A 387 -13.36 32.86 -73.49
C ASN A 387 -14.61 32.42 -74.29
N GLN A 388 -15.77 32.96 -73.89
CA GLN A 388 -16.57 33.87 -74.71
C GLN A 388 -17.52 34.71 -73.86
#